data_AF-A0A2G8RK43-F1
#
_entry.id   AF-A0A2G8RK43-F1
#
_cell.length_a   1.000
_cell.length_b   1.000
_cell.length_c   1.000
_cell.angle_alpha   90.00
_cell.angle_beta   90.00
_cell.angle_gamma   90.00
#
_symmetry.space_group_name_H-M   'P 1'
#
loop_
_entity.id
_entity.type
_entity.pdbx_description
1 polymer ?
#
loop_
_entity_poly.entity_id
_entity_poly.type
_entity_poly.pdbx_seq_one_letter_code
_entity_poly.pdbx_strand_id
1 'polypeptide(L)'
;MSFESEMMAFVTSDARDAACDMVAGWVQVWGANSLAHFAIGTVLAVLRFHLQVSGRVVWGIIGLLIAKEIFFDIPLAGFAALVMLDSLWDVACYAVGVLLVWWTIMRGPVTEGRS
;
A
#
# COMPACT_ATOMS: atom_id res chain seq x y z
N MET A 1 43.81 -10.37 -0.45
CA MET A 1 42.58 -10.56 0.35
C MET A 1 41.63 -11.38 -0.53
N SER A 2 40.98 -12.42 0.00
CA SER A 2 40.02 -13.21 -0.81
C SER A 2 38.63 -12.58 -0.73
N PHE A 3 37.81 -12.76 -1.77
CA PHE A 3 36.42 -12.30 -1.78
C PHE A 3 35.62 -12.79 -0.56
N GLU A 4 35.83 -14.04 -0.13
CA GLU A 4 35.23 -14.59 1.09
C GLU A 4 35.63 -13.80 2.35
N SER A 5 36.90 -13.39 2.47
CA SER A 5 37.36 -12.61 3.61
C SER A 5 36.78 -11.19 3.64
N GLU A 6 36.54 -10.57 2.47
CA GLU A 6 35.90 -9.26 2.37
C GLU A 6 34.39 -9.33 2.64
N MET A 7 33.72 -10.39 2.16
CA MET A 7 32.30 -10.60 2.41
C MET A 7 32.03 -10.92 3.89
N MET A 8 32.87 -11.72 4.53
CA MET A 8 32.77 -11.99 5.97
C MET A 8 33.03 -10.73 6.80
N ALA A 9 34.02 -9.91 6.41
CA ALA A 9 34.28 -8.62 7.05
C ALA A 9 33.07 -7.69 6.93
N PHE A 10 32.41 -7.63 5.77
CA PHE A 10 31.19 -6.85 5.58
C PHE A 10 30.04 -7.36 6.46
N VAL A 11 29.77 -8.67 6.47
CA VAL A 11 28.65 -9.26 7.24
C VAL A 11 28.80 -9.10 8.76
N THR A 12 30.02 -8.92 9.27
CA THR A 12 30.26 -8.64 10.69
C THR A 12 30.57 -7.17 10.98
N SER A 13 30.43 -6.27 9.99
CA SER A 13 30.78 -4.86 10.15
C SER A 13 29.61 -3.98 10.61
N ASP A 14 29.95 -2.87 11.25
CA ASP A 14 29.01 -1.77 11.56
C ASP A 14 28.32 -1.23 10.29
N ALA A 15 28.95 -1.35 9.11
CA ALA A 15 28.37 -0.95 7.84
C ALA A 15 27.18 -1.84 7.44
N ARG A 16 27.22 -3.14 7.78
CA ARG A 16 26.06 -4.03 7.62
C ARG A 16 24.94 -3.65 8.58
N ASP A 17 25.25 -3.40 9.85
CA ASP A 17 24.23 -3.02 10.83
C ASP A 17 23.54 -1.70 10.44
N ALA A 18 24.31 -0.69 10.02
CA ALA A 18 23.76 0.56 9.49
C ALA A 18 22.88 0.36 8.24
N ALA A 19 23.28 -0.55 7.34
CA ALA A 19 22.48 -0.90 6.17
C ALA A 19 21.19 -1.64 6.55
N CYS A 20 21.25 -2.55 7.52
CA CYS A 20 20.09 -3.26 8.05
C CYS A 20 19.09 -2.28 8.70
N ASP A 21 19.57 -1.33 9.50
CA ASP A 21 18.73 -0.31 10.13
C ASP A 21 18.06 0.61 9.10
N MET A 22 18.80 1.01 8.05
CA MET A 22 18.22 1.76 6.92
C MET A 22 17.11 0.97 6.23
N VAL A 23 17.35 -0.31 5.92
CA VAL A 23 16.35 -1.16 5.25
C VAL A 23 15.14 -1.36 6.16
N ALA A 24 15.35 -1.63 7.45
CA ALA A 24 14.27 -1.80 8.41
C ALA A 24 13.41 -0.53 8.52
N GLY A 25 14.04 0.65 8.59
CA GLY A 25 13.34 1.94 8.59
C GLY A 25 12.53 2.15 7.32
N TRP A 26 13.10 1.84 6.15
CA TRP A 26 12.39 1.96 4.88
C TRP A 26 11.19 1.01 4.79
N VAL A 27 11.35 -0.25 5.20
CA VAL A 27 10.27 -1.25 5.24
C VAL A 27 9.15 -0.84 6.19
N GLN A 28 9.49 -0.26 7.35
CA GLN A 28 8.49 0.25 8.29
C GLN A 28 7.64 1.38 7.67
N VAL A 29 8.28 2.36 7.03
CA VAL A 29 7.58 3.47 6.37
C VAL A 29 6.74 2.97 5.21
N TRP A 30 7.31 2.12 4.35
CA TRP A 30 6.60 1.54 3.21
C TRP A 30 5.40 0.70 3.67
N GLY A 31 5.55 -0.10 4.73
CA GLY A 31 4.47 -0.89 5.32
C GLY A 31 3.38 -0.02 5.95
N ALA A 32 3.76 1.04 6.66
CA ALA A 32 2.80 1.99 7.25
C ALA A 32 1.99 2.73 6.16
N ASN A 33 2.66 3.20 5.10
CA ASN A 33 1.99 3.79 3.94
C ASN A 33 1.04 2.78 3.29
N SER A 34 1.50 1.56 3.02
CA SER A 34 0.66 0.50 2.43
C SER A 34 -0.61 0.26 3.24
N LEU A 35 -0.49 0.21 4.58
CA LEU A 35 -1.62 0.00 5.48
C LEU A 35 -2.61 1.17 5.45
N ALA A 36 -2.12 2.42 5.39
CA ALA A 36 -2.97 3.61 5.33
C ALA A 36 -3.80 3.63 4.03
N HIS A 37 -3.17 3.36 2.89
CA HIS A 37 -3.83 3.31 1.58
C HIS A 37 -4.87 2.17 1.54
N PHE A 38 -4.51 0.99 2.04
CA PHE A 38 -5.44 -0.12 2.18
C PHE A 38 -6.66 0.24 3.06
N ALA A 39 -6.44 0.90 4.21
CA ALA A 39 -7.51 1.31 5.10
C ALA A 39 -8.46 2.30 4.44
N ILE A 40 -7.95 3.28 3.70
CA ILE A 40 -8.76 4.24 2.93
C ILE A 40 -9.64 3.49 1.90
N GLY A 41 -9.06 2.57 1.13
CA GLY A 41 -9.81 1.76 0.17
C GLY A 41 -10.94 0.97 0.83
N THR A 42 -10.65 0.37 1.99
CA THR A 42 -11.63 -0.37 2.79
C THR A 42 -12.76 0.54 3.28
N VAL A 43 -12.44 1.72 3.84
CA VAL A 43 -13.44 2.68 4.31
C VAL A 43 -14.34 3.16 3.18
N LEU A 44 -13.77 3.47 2.01
CA LEU A 44 -14.53 3.89 0.83
C LEU A 44 -15.47 2.78 0.34
N ALA A 45 -15.04 1.53 0.37
CA ALA A 45 -15.90 0.40 0.05
C ALA A 45 -17.00 0.17 1.08
N VAL A 46 -16.72 0.34 2.38
CA VAL A 46 -17.75 0.28 3.43
C VAL A 46 -18.80 1.37 3.22
N LEU A 47 -18.37 2.61 2.96
CA LEU A 47 -19.27 3.72 2.64
C LEU A 47 -20.15 3.38 1.43
N ARG A 48 -19.56 2.82 0.37
CA ARG A 48 -20.28 2.48 -0.85
C ARG A 48 -21.28 1.34 -0.65
N PHE A 49 -20.84 0.25 -0.05
CA PHE A 49 -21.57 -1.01 -0.09
C PHE A 49 -22.41 -1.28 1.16
N HIS A 50 -21.99 -0.80 2.34
CA HIS A 50 -22.73 -0.97 3.58
C HIS A 50 -23.57 0.26 3.95
N LEU A 51 -23.06 1.46 3.69
CA LEU A 51 -23.75 2.73 4.04
C LEU A 51 -24.45 3.39 2.85
N GLN A 52 -24.44 2.74 1.68
CA GLN A 52 -25.14 3.17 0.46
C GLN A 52 -24.81 4.61 0.02
N VAL A 53 -23.62 5.11 0.35
CA VAL A 53 -23.14 6.40 -0.14
C VAL A 53 -23.10 6.36 -1.67
N SER A 54 -23.52 7.46 -2.29
CA SER A 54 -23.57 7.59 -3.74
C SER A 54 -22.26 7.15 -4.39
N GLY A 55 -22.36 6.27 -5.40
CA GLY A 55 -21.21 5.82 -6.16
C GLY A 55 -20.43 6.99 -6.80
N ARG A 56 -21.11 8.08 -7.16
CA ARG A 56 -20.44 9.28 -7.70
C ARG A 56 -19.49 9.92 -6.69
N VAL A 57 -19.86 9.92 -5.41
CA VAL A 57 -19.02 10.46 -4.33
C VAL A 57 -17.82 9.55 -4.11
N VAL A 58 -18.04 8.24 -3.95
CA VAL A 58 -16.96 7.29 -3.67
C VAL A 58 -15.97 7.17 -4.82
N TRP A 59 -16.47 6.97 -6.05
CA TRP A 59 -15.60 6.89 -7.23
C TRP A 59 -14.95 8.25 -7.56
N GLY A 60 -15.61 9.36 -7.20
CA GLY A 60 -15.01 10.69 -7.27
C GLY A 60 -13.81 10.84 -6.35
N ILE A 61 -13.91 10.37 -5.10
CA ILE A 61 -12.77 10.38 -4.15
C ILE A 61 -11.63 9.50 -4.66
N ILE A 62 -11.92 8.29 -5.15
CA ILE A 62 -10.89 7.41 -5.76
C ILE A 62 -10.22 8.12 -6.95
N GLY A 63 -10.98 8.78 -7.80
CA GLY A 63 -10.44 9.57 -8.91
C GLY A 63 -9.53 10.70 -8.43
N LEU A 64 -9.89 11.40 -7.35
CA LEU A 64 -9.05 12.44 -6.74
C LEU A 64 -7.75 11.88 -6.14
N LEU A 65 -7.80 10.69 -5.53
CA LEU A 65 -6.59 10.03 -5.00
C LEU A 65 -5.63 9.66 -6.12
N ILE A 66 -6.13 9.07 -7.23
CA ILE A 66 -5.30 8.77 -8.41
C ILE A 66 -4.75 10.07 -9.02
N ALA A 67 -5.57 11.12 -9.10
CA ALA A 67 -5.14 12.42 -9.60
C ALA A 67 -4.05 13.05 -8.70
N LYS A 68 -4.12 12.88 -7.38
CA LYS A 68 -3.07 13.32 -6.45
C LYS A 68 -1.71 12.77 -6.88
N GLU A 69 -1.64 11.46 -7.07
CA GLU A 69 -0.41 10.76 -7.45
C GLU A 69 0.15 11.26 -8.80
N ILE A 70 -0.72 11.37 -9.82
CA ILE A 70 -0.30 11.73 -11.19
C ILE A 70 0.12 13.19 -11.31
N PHE A 71 -0.60 14.11 -10.67
CA PHE A 71 -0.41 15.55 -10.88
C PHE A 71 0.48 16.22 -9.83
N PHE A 72 0.70 15.57 -8.68
CA PHE A 72 1.49 16.15 -7.60
C PHE A 72 2.71 15.28 -7.28
N ASP A 73 2.54 14.02 -6.90
CA ASP A 73 3.66 13.21 -6.39
C ASP A 73 4.69 12.87 -7.48
N ILE A 74 4.24 12.42 -8.65
CA ILE A 74 5.14 12.07 -9.77
C ILE A 74 5.90 13.32 -10.30
N PRO A 75 5.26 14.47 -10.56
CA PRO A 75 5.96 15.67 -11.03
C PRO A 75 6.90 16.26 -9.97
N LEU A 76 6.51 16.27 -8.68
CA LEU A 76 7.36 16.79 -7.61
C LEU A 76 8.63 15.95 -7.40
N ALA A 77 8.56 14.65 -7.68
CA ALA A 77 9.70 13.76 -7.67
C ALA A 77 10.53 13.78 -8.97
N GLY A 78 10.22 14.66 -9.92
CA GLY A 78 10.92 14.73 -11.20
C GLY A 78 10.78 13.45 -12.04
N PHE A 79 9.65 12.75 -11.93
CA PHE A 79 9.38 11.48 -12.61
C PHE A 79 10.35 10.35 -12.24
N ALA A 80 10.87 10.35 -11.00
CA ALA A 80 11.68 9.25 -10.50
C ALA A 80 10.90 7.92 -10.57
N ALA A 81 11.48 6.90 -11.22
CA ALA A 81 10.82 5.60 -11.44
C ALA A 81 10.38 4.93 -10.13
N LEU A 82 11.14 5.11 -9.04
CA LEU A 82 10.78 4.62 -7.72
C LEU A 82 9.49 5.26 -7.18
N VAL A 83 9.30 6.56 -7.40
CA VAL A 83 8.09 7.26 -6.96
C VAL A 83 6.90 6.88 -7.82
N MET A 84 7.10 6.69 -9.13
CA MET A 84 6.04 6.17 -10.00
C MET A 84 5.58 4.76 -9.58
N LEU A 85 6.52 3.92 -9.16
CA LEU A 85 6.21 2.58 -8.64
C LEU A 85 5.49 2.65 -7.28
N ASP A 86 5.93 3.53 -6.38
CA ASP A 86 5.29 3.78 -5.08
C ASP A 86 3.84 4.28 -5.27
N SER A 87 3.62 5.26 -6.16
CA SER A 87 2.28 5.73 -6.53
C SER A 87 1.39 4.65 -7.15
N LEU A 88 1.94 3.77 -8.00
CA LEU A 88 1.20 2.61 -8.52
C LEU A 88 0.85 1.63 -7.40
N TRP A 89 1.76 1.44 -6.44
CA TRP A 89 1.55 0.59 -5.29
C TRP A 89 0.43 1.12 -4.38
N ASP A 90 0.38 2.43 -4.13
CA ASP A 90 -0.69 3.08 -3.37
C ASP A 90 -2.06 2.84 -4.00
N VAL A 91 -2.16 2.95 -5.34
CA VAL A 91 -3.38 2.60 -6.09
C VAL A 91 -3.75 1.13 -5.92
N ALA A 92 -2.78 0.23 -5.95
CA ALA A 92 -3.02 -1.19 -5.70
C ALA A 92 -3.53 -1.43 -4.27
N CYS A 93 -2.98 -0.76 -3.25
CA CYS A 93 -3.45 -0.85 -1.87
C CYS A 93 -4.91 -0.39 -1.72
N TYR A 94 -5.29 0.74 -2.32
CA TYR A 94 -6.70 1.17 -2.35
C TYR A 94 -7.60 0.08 -2.96
N ALA A 95 -7.20 -0.48 -4.11
CA ALA A 95 -7.97 -1.50 -4.81
C ALA A 95 -8.12 -2.79 -3.98
N VAL A 96 -7.06 -3.23 -3.30
CA VAL A 96 -7.10 -4.41 -2.42
C VAL A 96 -8.08 -4.19 -1.27
N GLY A 97 -8.10 -3.01 -0.64
CA GLY A 97 -9.08 -2.68 0.40
C GLY A 97 -10.52 -2.74 -0.10
N VAL A 98 -10.77 -2.20 -1.30
CA VAL A 98 -12.10 -2.26 -1.93
C VAL A 98 -12.51 -3.69 -2.26
N LEU A 99 -11.60 -4.47 -2.84
CA LEU A 99 -11.83 -5.86 -3.23
C LEU A 99 -12.07 -6.76 -2.03
N LEU A 100 -11.41 -6.50 -0.89
CA LEU A 100 -11.66 -7.24 0.34
C LEU A 100 -13.11 -7.08 0.81
N VAL A 101 -13.61 -5.84 0.86
CA VAL A 101 -15.01 -5.58 1.26
C VAL A 101 -15.97 -6.19 0.24
N TRP A 102 -15.73 -6.00 -1.05
CA TRP A 102 -16.50 -6.66 -2.10
C TRP A 102 -16.56 -8.17 -1.87
N TRP A 103 -15.41 -8.81 -1.65
CA TRP A 103 -15.29 -10.24 -1.44
C TRP A 103 -16.11 -10.72 -0.24
N THR A 104 -16.09 -9.98 0.87
CA THR A 104 -16.91 -10.30 2.05
C THR A 104 -18.40 -10.27 1.75
N ILE A 105 -18.86 -9.33 0.92
CA ILE A 105 -20.26 -9.24 0.48
C ILE A 105 -20.62 -10.44 -0.40
N MET A 106 -19.75 -10.80 -1.35
CA MET A 106 -19.98 -11.91 -2.28
C MET A 106 -20.04 -13.27 -1.58
N ARG A 107 -19.34 -13.43 -0.45
CA ARG A 107 -19.41 -14.67 0.34
C ARG A 107 -20.71 -14.83 1.12
N GLY A 108 -21.54 -13.79 1.20
CA GLY A 108 -22.78 -13.79 1.98
C GLY A 108 -22.52 -13.99 3.48
N PRO A 109 -23.57 -13.89 4.32
CA PRO A 109 -23.45 -14.36 5.70
C PRO A 109 -23.11 -15.86 5.67
N VAL A 110 -22.12 -16.28 6.46
CA VAL A 110 -22.04 -17.67 6.89
C VAL A 110 -23.36 -17.92 7.62
N THR A 111 -24.29 -18.61 6.97
CA THR A 111 -25.53 -19.00 7.61
C THR A 111 -25.16 -19.91 8.77
N GLU A 112 -25.08 -19.36 9.98
CA GLU A 112 -25.28 -20.16 11.19
C GLU A 112 -26.64 -20.85 11.04
N GLY A 113 -26.64 -22.13 11.41
CA GLY A 113 -27.55 -23.14 10.91
C GLY A 113 -29.02 -22.73 10.87
N ARG A 114 -29.65 -23.00 9.73
CA ARG A 114 -31.07 -23.33 9.72
C ARG A 114 -31.22 -24.71 10.37
N SER A 115 -31.49 -24.72 11.68
CA SER A 115 -32.16 -25.83 12.37
C SER A 115 -33.66 -25.77 12.11
#